data_AF-A0A7C2N7K8-F1
#
_entry.id   AF-A0A7C2N7K8-F1
#
_cell.length_a   1.000
_cell.length_b   1.000
_cell.length_c   1.000
_cell.angle_alpha   90.00
_cell.angle_beta   90.00
_cell.angle_gamma   90.00
#
_symmetry.space_group_name_H-M   'P 1'
#
loop_
_entity.id
_entity.type
_entity.pdbx_description
1 polymer ?
#
loop_
_entity_poly.entity_id
_entity_poly.type
_entity_poly.pdbx_seq_one_letter_code
_entity_poly.pdbx_strand_id
1 'polypeptide(L)'
;MLRKLKERIDGVLSSGTGERQRPQIKKNYESNVPGLYIIGDLAGAPVIKLAMEQGYNLIDHINSLPDAKSGSVGVYDLIIVGAGAAGLNAALQAKEKGLNCIVLEKNRIANTIENFPEGKWVYAEPDQTPPKGKLWL
;
A
#
# COMPACT_ATOMS: atom_id res chain seq x y z
N MET A 1 21.94 -19.57 4.04
CA MET A 1 21.49 -18.18 3.83
C MET A 1 19.97 -18.11 3.63
N LEU A 2 19.40 -18.83 2.65
CA LEU A 2 17.95 -18.89 2.40
C LEU A 2 17.10 -19.35 3.59
N ARG A 3 17.57 -20.32 4.38
CA ARG A 3 16.85 -20.82 5.56
C ARG A 3 16.61 -19.75 6.63
N LYS A 4 17.62 -18.93 6.94
CA LYS A 4 17.49 -17.82 7.90
C LYS A 4 16.58 -16.71 7.39
N LEU A 5 16.59 -16.47 6.08
CA LEU A 5 15.66 -15.51 5.46
C LEU A 5 14.23 -16.02 5.54
N LYS A 6 14.02 -17.32 5.27
CA LYS A 6 12.72 -17.98 5.39
C LYS A 6 12.21 -17.96 6.84
N GLU A 7 13.05 -18.29 7.82
CA GLU A 7 12.72 -18.22 9.25
C GLU A 7 12.39 -16.79 9.72
N ARG A 8 13.08 -15.76 9.19
CA ARG A 8 12.73 -14.35 9.45
C ARG A 8 11.42 -13.94 8.79
N ILE A 9 11.18 -14.34 7.55
CA ILE A 9 9.92 -14.08 6.85
C ILE A 9 8.77 -14.78 7.58
N ASP A 10 8.94 -16.04 7.94
CA ASP A 10 7.98 -16.81 8.72
C ASP A 10 7.74 -16.11 10.06
N GLY A 11 8.76 -15.66 10.80
CA GLY A 11 8.60 -14.92 12.06
C GLY A 11 7.88 -13.57 11.94
N VAL A 12 8.04 -12.88 10.79
CA VAL A 12 7.34 -11.62 10.48
C VAL A 12 5.87 -11.90 10.15
N LEU A 13 5.61 -12.96 9.37
CA LEU A 13 4.28 -13.39 8.96
C LEU A 13 3.53 -14.18 10.06
N SER A 14 4.25 -14.76 11.02
CA SER A 14 3.72 -15.57 12.12
C SER A 14 3.56 -14.77 13.42
N SER A 15 3.62 -13.44 13.37
CA SER A 15 3.35 -12.62 14.55
C SER A 15 1.86 -12.62 14.89
N GLY A 16 1.48 -13.61 15.69
CA GLY A 16 0.26 -13.61 16.49
C GLY A 16 -0.79 -14.64 16.06
N THR A 17 -1.02 -15.60 16.94
CA THR A 17 -2.01 -16.66 16.79
C THR A 17 -3.43 -16.09 16.85
N GLY A 18 -4.08 -15.85 15.70
CA GLY A 18 -5.52 -15.57 15.62
C GLY A 18 -6.01 -15.20 14.20
N GLU A 19 -7.23 -15.61 13.85
CA GLU A 19 -7.83 -15.51 12.49
C GLU A 19 -8.08 -14.07 11.96
N ARG A 20 -7.78 -13.02 12.73
CA ARG A 20 -8.04 -11.61 12.36
C ARG A 20 -6.91 -10.63 12.73
N GLN A 21 -5.67 -11.08 12.84
CA GLN A 21 -4.58 -10.16 13.21
C GLN A 21 -3.98 -9.46 11.99
N ARG A 22 -3.95 -8.13 12.04
CA ARG A 22 -3.25 -7.27 11.10
C ARG A 22 -1.78 -7.11 11.53
N PRO A 23 -0.85 -6.86 10.61
CA PRO A 23 0.53 -6.57 10.96
C PRO A 23 0.64 -5.39 11.94
N GLN A 24 1.64 -5.44 12.81
CA GLN A 24 1.98 -4.31 13.65
C GLN A 24 2.62 -3.21 12.79
N ILE A 25 1.94 -2.07 12.71
CA ILE A 25 2.38 -0.92 11.93
C ILE A 25 2.49 0.31 12.83
N LYS A 26 3.56 1.09 12.63
CA LYS A 26 3.74 2.41 13.22
C LYS A 26 2.86 3.45 12.50
N LYS A 27 2.82 4.67 13.03
CA LYS A 27 2.07 5.79 12.42
C LYS A 27 2.49 6.13 10.99
N ASN A 28 3.75 5.87 10.63
CA ASN A 28 4.30 6.07 9.29
C ASN A 28 4.15 4.83 8.39
N TYR A 29 3.29 3.87 8.76
CA TYR A 29 3.06 2.61 8.04
C TYR A 29 4.25 1.63 8.04
N GLU A 30 5.34 1.94 8.75
CA GLU A 30 6.47 1.04 8.90
C GLU A 30 6.09 -0.13 9.81
N SER A 31 6.46 -1.34 9.41
CA SER A 31 6.27 -2.54 10.21
C SER A 31 7.29 -2.65 11.35
N ASN A 32 7.30 -3.79 12.05
CA ASN A 32 8.38 -4.14 12.97
C ASN A 32 9.69 -4.51 12.26
N VAL A 33 9.69 -4.60 10.93
CA VAL A 33 10.90 -4.78 10.11
C VAL A 33 11.32 -3.43 9.53
N PRO A 34 12.52 -2.92 9.86
CA PRO A 34 13.01 -1.66 9.32
C PRO A 34 13.02 -1.64 7.79
N GLY A 35 12.50 -0.57 7.20
CA GLY A 35 12.40 -0.40 5.75
C GLY A 35 11.29 -1.22 5.07
N LEU A 36 10.50 -1.99 5.82
CA LEU A 36 9.31 -2.67 5.30
C LEU A 36 8.06 -1.93 5.75
N TYR A 37 7.29 -1.44 4.79
CA TYR A 37 6.06 -0.68 5.00
C TYR A 37 4.84 -1.47 4.54
N ILE A 38 3.72 -1.28 5.21
CA ILE A 38 2.47 -2.00 4.94
C ILE A 38 1.34 -0.97 4.83
N ILE A 39 0.66 -0.98 3.68
CA ILE A 39 -0.42 -0.05 3.32
C ILE A 39 -1.60 -0.79 2.68
N GLY A 40 -2.72 -0.11 2.52
CA GLY A 40 -3.94 -0.66 1.94
C GLY A 40 -4.72 -1.53 2.93
N ASP A 41 -5.44 -2.53 2.41
CA ASP A 41 -6.37 -3.32 3.22
C ASP A 41 -5.68 -4.06 4.38
N LEU A 42 -4.44 -4.54 4.15
CA LEU A 42 -3.62 -5.18 5.19
C LEU A 42 -3.28 -4.23 6.35
N ALA A 43 -3.12 -2.94 6.06
CA ALA A 43 -2.91 -1.88 7.04
C ALA A 43 -4.22 -1.34 7.64
N GLY A 44 -5.36 -1.88 7.21
CA GLY A 44 -6.67 -1.49 7.68
C GLY A 44 -7.34 -0.34 6.94
N ALA A 45 -6.98 -0.11 5.68
CA ALA A 45 -7.70 0.77 4.76
C ALA A 45 -8.54 -0.06 3.75
N PRO A 46 -9.73 -0.56 4.13
CA PRO A 46 -10.58 -1.35 3.24
C PRO A 46 -11.26 -0.50 2.14
N VAL A 47 -11.29 0.83 2.30
CA VAL A 47 -11.85 1.76 1.32
C VAL A 47 -10.78 2.15 0.31
N ILE A 48 -11.08 2.02 -0.98
CA ILE A 48 -10.13 2.31 -2.08
C ILE A 48 -9.47 3.68 -1.92
N LYS A 49 -10.26 4.72 -1.62
CA LYS A 49 -9.74 6.08 -1.46
C LYS A 49 -8.67 6.17 -0.37
N LEU A 50 -8.94 5.58 0.80
CA LEU A 50 -8.01 5.55 1.92
C LEU A 50 -6.77 4.72 1.57
N ALA A 51 -6.94 3.59 0.86
CA ALA A 51 -5.84 2.75 0.42
C ALA A 51 -4.92 3.50 -0.56
N MET A 52 -5.50 4.26 -1.50
CA MET A 52 -4.75 5.11 -2.43
C MET A 52 -4.03 6.23 -1.70
N GLU A 53 -4.71 6.94 -0.80
CA GLU A 53 -4.14 8.01 0.01
C GLU A 53 -2.96 7.52 0.86
N GLN A 54 -3.06 6.33 1.45
CA GLN A 54 -1.93 5.69 2.15
C GLN A 54 -0.74 5.46 1.22
N GLY A 55 -0.99 4.95 0.00
CA GLY A 55 0.05 4.78 -1.02
C GLY A 55 0.74 6.08 -1.40
N TYR A 56 -0.03 7.16 -1.57
CA TYR A 56 0.51 8.49 -1.89
C TYR A 56 1.38 9.03 -0.74
N ASN A 57 0.80 9.09 0.47
CA ASN A 57 1.45 9.68 1.64
C ASN A 57 2.70 8.90 2.07
N LEU A 58 2.69 7.57 1.93
CA LEU A 58 3.85 6.74 2.25
C LEU A 58 5.04 7.09 1.36
N ILE A 59 4.82 7.30 0.06
CA ILE A 59 5.92 7.62 -0.84
C ILE A 59 6.50 9.00 -0.55
N ASP A 60 5.66 9.98 -0.21
CA ASP A 60 6.15 11.28 0.24
C ASP A 60 7.01 11.14 1.52
N HIS A 61 6.60 10.28 2.45
CA HIS A 61 7.42 9.96 3.62
C HIS A 61 8.74 9.29 3.23
N ILE A 62 8.71 8.23 2.40
CA ILE A 62 9.92 7.52 1.97
C ILE A 62 10.88 8.47 1.26
N ASN A 63 10.40 9.29 0.33
CA ASN A 63 11.22 10.26 -0.39
C ASN A 63 11.84 11.34 0.51
N SER A 64 11.30 11.57 1.70
CA SER A 64 11.89 12.47 2.70
C SER A 64 13.04 11.85 3.51
N LEU A 65 13.22 10.53 3.43
CA LEU A 65 14.30 9.82 4.12
C LEU A 65 15.65 10.02 3.40
N PRO A 66 16.76 10.08 4.14
CA PRO A 66 18.08 10.35 3.56
C PRO A 66 18.59 9.23 2.63
N ASP A 67 18.11 8.01 2.82
CA ASP A 67 18.49 6.80 2.09
C ASP A 67 17.46 6.36 1.04
N ALA A 68 16.49 7.24 0.73
CA ALA A 68 15.41 6.95 -0.21
C ALA A 68 15.89 6.61 -1.62
N LYS A 69 17.07 7.12 -2.02
CA LYS A 69 17.66 6.87 -3.33
C LYS A 69 18.98 6.14 -3.17
N SER A 70 19.10 4.98 -3.81
CA SER A 70 20.32 4.17 -3.80
C SER A 70 21.47 4.82 -4.59
N GLY A 71 21.13 5.61 -5.62
CA GLY A 71 22.11 6.26 -6.52
C GLY A 71 22.93 5.27 -7.37
N SER A 72 22.70 3.97 -7.21
CA SER A 72 23.44 2.89 -7.87
C SER A 72 22.70 2.40 -9.10
N VAL A 73 23.42 2.24 -10.22
CA VAL A 73 22.86 1.72 -11.47
C VAL A 73 22.42 0.27 -11.29
N GLY A 74 21.20 -0.05 -11.72
CA GLY A 74 20.65 -1.41 -11.65
C GLY A 74 20.06 -1.80 -10.28
N VAL A 75 19.98 -0.87 -9.33
CA VAL A 75 19.30 -1.06 -8.05
C VAL A 75 17.99 -0.29 -8.04
N TYR A 76 16.92 -0.91 -7.55
CA TYR A 76 15.64 -0.23 -7.31
C TYR A 76 15.69 0.46 -5.94
N ASP A 77 15.22 1.70 -5.91
CA ASP A 77 15.03 2.49 -4.69
C ASP A 77 13.87 1.93 -3.86
N LEU A 78 12.85 1.37 -4.53
CA LEU A 78 11.67 0.82 -3.90
C LEU A 78 11.16 -0.43 -4.62
N ILE A 79 10.76 -1.43 -3.84
CA ILE A 79 10.01 -2.59 -4.33
C ILE A 79 8.60 -2.53 -3.75
N ILE A 80 7.61 -2.48 -4.63
CA ILE A 80 6.20 -2.44 -4.27
C ILE A 80 5.62 -3.83 -4.53
N VAL A 81 5.05 -4.46 -3.50
CA VAL A 81 4.42 -5.79 -3.61
C VAL A 81 2.91 -5.62 -3.54
N GLY A 82 2.22 -6.03 -4.60
CA GLY A 82 0.78 -5.89 -4.79
C GLY A 82 0.42 -4.70 -5.69
N ALA A 83 -0.24 -4.97 -6.81
CA ALA A 83 -0.74 -3.97 -7.77
C ALA A 83 -2.24 -3.68 -7.59
N GLY A 84 -2.71 -3.65 -6.34
CA GLY A 84 -4.02 -3.09 -5.98
C GLY A 84 -4.00 -1.56 -5.99
N ALA A 85 -5.11 -0.93 -5.59
CA ALA A 85 -5.24 0.53 -5.62
C ALA A 85 -4.14 1.26 -4.83
N ALA A 86 -3.76 0.77 -3.65
CA ALA A 86 -2.68 1.33 -2.84
C ALA A 86 -1.31 1.23 -3.53
N GLY A 87 -0.94 0.04 -4.02
CA GLY A 87 0.36 -0.21 -4.62
C GLY A 87 0.55 0.48 -5.98
N LEU A 88 -0.51 0.55 -6.79
CA LEU A 88 -0.46 1.31 -8.04
C LEU A 88 -0.34 2.81 -7.81
N ASN A 89 -1.06 3.35 -6.81
CA ASN A 89 -0.94 4.76 -6.48
C ASN A 89 0.45 5.08 -5.90
N ALA A 90 1.01 4.18 -5.08
CA ALA A 90 2.38 4.28 -4.61
C ALA A 90 3.38 4.25 -5.78
N ALA A 91 3.18 3.39 -6.77
CA ALA A 91 4.06 3.32 -7.94
C ALA A 91 4.01 4.60 -8.79
N LEU A 92 2.81 5.16 -8.99
CA LEU A 92 2.63 6.43 -9.68
C LEU A 92 3.34 7.56 -8.95
N GLN A 93 3.11 7.69 -7.63
CA GLN A 93 3.77 8.70 -6.81
C GLN A 93 5.30 8.52 -6.80
N ALA A 94 5.79 7.28 -6.72
CA ALA A 94 7.22 7.01 -6.74
C ALA A 94 7.87 7.48 -8.04
N LYS A 95 7.18 7.24 -9.17
CA LYS A 95 7.59 7.75 -10.48
C LYS A 95 7.60 9.28 -10.52
N GLU A 96 6.58 9.95 -9.96
CA GLU A 96 6.52 11.42 -9.88
C GLU A 96 7.66 12.01 -9.03
N LYS A 97 8.11 11.32 -7.99
CA LYS A 97 9.28 11.71 -7.17
C LYS A 97 10.63 11.31 -7.79
N GLY A 98 10.61 10.68 -8.97
CA GLY A 98 11.80 10.18 -9.64
C GLY A 98 12.54 9.11 -8.85
N LEU A 99 11.80 8.24 -8.15
CA LEU A 99 12.30 7.03 -7.52
C LEU A 99 12.24 5.88 -8.53
N ASN A 100 13.33 5.12 -8.63
CA ASN A 100 13.36 3.91 -9.45
C ASN A 100 12.65 2.78 -8.69
N CYS A 101 11.46 2.40 -9.12
CA CYS A 101 10.68 1.36 -8.44
C CYS A 101 10.28 0.21 -9.37
N ILE A 102 10.01 -0.94 -8.76
CA ILE A 102 9.40 -2.10 -9.43
C ILE A 102 8.14 -2.51 -8.66
N VAL A 103 7.09 -2.86 -9.39
CA VAL A 103 5.85 -3.42 -8.83
C VAL A 103 5.81 -4.91 -9.12
N LEU A 104 5.63 -5.71 -8.08
CA LEU A 104 5.48 -7.15 -8.15
C LEU A 104 4.04 -7.52 -7.84
N GLU A 105 3.37 -8.18 -8.77
CA GLU A 105 2.00 -8.67 -8.61
C GLU A 105 1.95 -10.16 -8.98
N LYS A 106 1.21 -10.94 -8.20
CA LYS A 106 1.09 -12.40 -8.40
C LYS A 106 0.26 -12.72 -9.64
N ASN A 107 -0.81 -11.97 -9.86
CA ASN A 107 -1.79 -12.22 -10.92
C ASN A 107 -1.68 -11.16 -12.03
N ARG A 108 -2.78 -10.43 -12.27
CA ARG A 108 -2.86 -9.29 -13.20
C ARG A 108 -2.73 -7.98 -12.44
N ILE A 109 -2.17 -6.98 -13.10
CA ILE A 109 -2.17 -5.61 -12.60
C ILE A 109 -3.63 -5.18 -12.39
N ALA A 110 -3.91 -4.51 -11.26
CA ALA A 110 -5.25 -4.03 -10.92
C ALA A 110 -6.32 -5.12 -10.77
N ASN A 111 -5.94 -6.38 -10.44
CA ASN A 111 -6.88 -7.49 -10.28
C ASN A 111 -8.03 -7.20 -9.29
N THR A 112 -7.82 -6.36 -8.28
CA THR A 112 -8.89 -5.93 -7.35
C THR A 112 -9.88 -4.97 -8.02
N ILE A 113 -9.42 -4.11 -8.93
CA ILE A 113 -10.29 -3.21 -9.72
C ILE A 113 -11.05 -4.02 -10.77
N GLU A 114 -10.37 -4.96 -11.43
CA GLU A 114 -10.96 -5.83 -12.46
C GLU A 114 -12.03 -6.77 -11.88
N ASN A 115 -11.76 -7.39 -10.72
CA ASN A 115 -12.70 -8.30 -10.06
C ASN A 115 -13.55 -7.60 -8.98
N PHE A 116 -13.74 -6.28 -9.08
CA PHE A 116 -14.61 -5.60 -8.15
C PHE A 116 -16.04 -6.16 -8.32
N PRO A 117 -16.65 -6.75 -7.28
CA PRO A 117 -17.89 -7.48 -7.43
C PRO A 117 -18.99 -6.56 -7.96
N GLU A 118 -19.65 -7.01 -9.02
CA GLU A 118 -20.78 -6.31 -9.62
C GLU A 118 -21.86 -6.07 -8.55
N GLY A 119 -22.32 -4.82 -8.43
CA GLY A 119 -23.30 -4.42 -7.41
C GLY A 119 -22.75 -4.00 -6.04
N LYS A 120 -21.41 -3.96 -5.85
CA LYS A 120 -20.83 -3.37 -4.63
C LYS A 120 -20.95 -1.85 -4.67
N TRP A 121 -21.67 -1.29 -3.70
CA TRP A 121 -21.79 0.16 -3.51
C TRP A 121 -20.42 0.77 -3.26
N VAL A 122 -19.89 1.46 -4.29
CA VAL A 122 -18.73 2.32 -4.15
C VAL A 122 -19.26 3.68 -3.74
N TYR A 123 -18.85 4.15 -2.55
CA TYR A 123 -19.13 5.52 -2.15
C TYR A 123 -18.37 6.46 -3.10
N ALA A 124 -19.09 7.04 -4.08
CA ALA A 124 -18.60 8.18 -4.82
C ALA A 124 -18.54 9.35 -3.84
N GLU A 125 -17.41 10.06 -3.77
CA GLU A 125 -17.37 11.28 -2.96
C GLU A 125 -18.51 12.21 -3.40
N PRO A 126 -19.19 12.90 -2.46
CA PRO A 126 -20.13 13.93 -2.85
C PRO A 126 -19.38 14.97 -3.67
N ASP A 127 -20.01 15.46 -4.73
CA ASP A 127 -19.50 16.59 -5.51
C ASP A 127 -19.11 17.74 -4.58
N GLN A 128 -18.18 18.60 -5.01
CA GLN A 128 -17.75 19.78 -4.25
C GLN A 128 -18.91 20.68 -3.79
N THR A 129 -20.10 20.51 -4.38
CA THR A 129 -21.33 21.13 -3.93
C THR A 129 -22.27 20.06 -3.39
N PRO A 130 -22.41 19.90 -2.07
CA PRO A 130 -23.32 18.91 -1.53
C PRO A 130 -24.78 19.32 -1.82
N PRO A 131 -25.63 18.36 -2.15
CA PRO A 131 -27.05 18.59 -2.38
C PRO A 131 -27.78 18.99 -1.10
N LYS A 132 -28.72 19.91 -1.24
CA LYS A 132 -29.46 20.52 -0.13
C LYS A 132 -30.87 19.95 -0.05
N GLY A 133 -31.31 19.55 1.15
CA GLY A 133 -32.66 19.05 1.40
C GLY A 133 -32.71 18.19 2.67
N LYS A 134 -33.91 18.00 3.25
CA LYS A 134 -34.08 17.28 4.53
C LYS A 134 -33.97 15.74 4.45
N LEU A 135 -33.68 15.20 3.27
CA LEU A 135 -33.74 13.77 2.95
C LEU A 135 -32.49 13.29 2.20
N TRP A 136 -31.34 13.94 2.44
CA TRP A 136 -30.06 13.38 2.02
C TRP A 136 -29.62 12.37 3.09
N LEU A 137 -29.57 11.08 2.75
CA LEU A 137 -29.07 10.00 3.59
C LEU A 137 -27.53 9.98 3.59
#